data_AF-A0A0C2RUM1-F1
#
_entry.id   AF-A0A0C2RUM1-F1
#
_cell.length_a   1.000
_cell.length_b   1.000
_cell.length_c   1.000
_cell.angle_alpha   90.00
_cell.angle_beta   90.00
_cell.angle_gamma   90.00
#
_symmetry.space_group_name_H-M   'P 1'
#
loop_
_entity.id
_entity.type
_entity.pdbx_description
1 polymer ?
#
loop_
_entity_poly.entity_id
_entity_poly.type
_entity_poly.pdbx_seq_one_letter_code
_entity_poly.pdbx_strand_id
1 'polypeptide(L)'
;MNPNMNFGQMVRGPGPQGRIGEFAGILDMRGIVNVVNACKICMRLVSTPRINAVFDGYRNWLSLYAAWLRDSDIGKAVATRPNNHGTFYAAQLAAAEMMVGDTTGAANTVAKFFKDLFPEQLARSGEQPCEAVRTRPLHYRCFNLEALIAIAKIGDQLGMDFWRLQSKYGATIQNAVHYVMGVNPNGENADPCFAHVAAAAAVYGDPDGRYAGFLQEHNRGYKSEPFYFNNQPEAVGQRRTKQQVRSAEEMLESIKFECP
;
A
#
# COMPACT_ATOMS: atom_id res chain seq x y z
N MET A 1 -10.41 1.15 21.03
CA MET A 1 -10.32 -0.15 20.34
C MET A 1 -9.03 -0.82 20.80
N ASN A 2 -9.05 -2.11 21.18
CA ASN A 2 -7.80 -2.82 21.48
C ASN A 2 -6.94 -2.92 20.19
N PRO A 3 -5.60 -2.92 20.27
CA PRO A 3 -4.72 -2.90 19.11
C PRO A 3 -4.58 -4.27 18.43
N ASN A 4 -5.71 -4.84 17.99
CA ASN A 4 -5.79 -6.12 17.30
C ASN A 4 -7.10 -6.25 16.51
N MET A 5 -7.13 -7.24 15.60
CA MET A 5 -8.31 -7.64 14.83
C MET A 5 -8.76 -9.06 15.16
N ASN A 6 -8.68 -9.47 16.44
CA ASN A 6 -8.99 -10.83 16.88
C ASN A 6 -10.42 -11.31 16.53
N PHE A 7 -11.33 -10.39 16.22
CA PHE A 7 -12.73 -10.66 15.89
C PHE A 7 -13.16 -10.07 14.54
N GLY A 8 -12.21 -9.60 13.73
CA GLY A 8 -12.48 -9.01 12.42
C GLY A 8 -13.08 -10.03 11.45
N GLN A 9 -14.13 -9.64 10.74
CA GLN A 9 -14.87 -10.49 9.78
C GLN A 9 -15.16 -11.93 10.27
N MET A 10 -15.44 -12.10 11.57
CA MET A 10 -15.80 -13.40 12.14
C MET A 10 -17.01 -14.02 11.42
N VAL A 11 -16.87 -15.26 10.96
CA VAL A 11 -17.98 -16.06 10.44
C VAL A 11 -18.59 -16.86 11.59
N ARG A 12 -19.87 -16.63 11.90
CA ARG A 12 -20.55 -17.30 13.01
C ARG A 12 -20.77 -18.78 12.68
N GLY A 13 -20.51 -19.64 13.65
CA GLY A 13 -20.71 -21.09 13.54
C GLY A 13 -20.48 -21.81 14.88
N PRO A 14 -20.78 -23.11 14.97
CA PRO A 14 -20.47 -23.89 16.17
C PRO A 14 -18.96 -24.04 16.37
N GLY A 15 -18.56 -24.30 17.62
CA GLY A 15 -17.15 -24.53 17.99
C GLY A 15 -16.30 -23.26 18.13
N PRO A 16 -14.98 -23.42 18.38
CA PRO A 16 -14.07 -22.29 18.61
C PRO A 16 -13.88 -21.35 17.41
N GLN A 17 -13.96 -21.87 16.18
CA GLN A 17 -13.75 -21.07 14.97
C GLN A 17 -14.86 -20.03 14.75
N GLY A 18 -16.09 -20.30 15.16
CA GLY A 18 -17.18 -19.34 15.10
C GLY A 18 -17.16 -18.24 16.17
N ARG A 19 -16.06 -18.15 16.94
CA ARG A 19 -15.85 -17.19 18.04
C ARG A 19 -14.62 -16.32 17.87
N ILE A 20 -13.85 -16.51 16.79
CA ILE A 20 -12.65 -15.74 16.45
C ILE A 20 -12.79 -15.17 15.03
N GLY A 21 -12.08 -14.08 14.76
CA GLY A 21 -12.03 -13.44 13.45
C GLY A 21 -11.21 -14.23 12.43
N GLU A 22 -11.33 -13.83 11.17
CA GLU A 22 -10.55 -14.37 10.07
C GLU A 22 -9.46 -13.41 9.62
N PHE A 23 -8.46 -13.92 8.88
CA PHE A 23 -7.40 -13.10 8.30
C PHE A 23 -7.94 -11.96 7.43
N ALA A 24 -9.12 -12.15 6.83
CA ALA A 24 -9.78 -11.15 6.00
C ALA A 24 -10.15 -9.88 6.79
N GLY A 25 -10.39 -9.99 8.10
CA GLY A 25 -10.69 -8.88 8.99
C GLY A 25 -9.60 -7.83 9.09
N ILE A 26 -8.34 -8.16 8.75
CA ILE A 26 -7.25 -7.16 8.71
C ILE A 26 -7.51 -6.08 7.65
N LEU A 27 -8.29 -6.37 6.60
CA LEU A 27 -8.68 -5.36 5.59
C LEU A 27 -9.58 -4.25 6.14
N ASP A 28 -10.30 -4.50 7.23
CA ASP A 28 -11.18 -3.49 7.85
C ASP A 28 -10.35 -2.32 8.41
N MET A 29 -9.07 -2.56 8.74
CA MET A 29 -8.13 -1.55 9.26
C MET A 29 -7.19 -0.96 8.20
N ARG A 30 -7.37 -1.27 6.91
CA ARG A 30 -6.52 -0.74 5.83
C ARG A 30 -6.39 0.79 5.83
N GLY A 31 -7.42 1.49 6.31
CA GLY A 31 -7.45 2.95 6.43
C GLY A 31 -6.36 3.52 7.34
N ILE A 32 -5.74 2.71 8.21
CA ILE A 32 -4.58 3.11 9.04
C ILE A 32 -3.48 3.74 8.20
N VAL A 33 -3.23 3.23 6.98
CA VAL A 33 -2.17 3.74 6.11
C VAL A 33 -2.38 5.24 5.81
N ASN A 34 -3.62 5.62 5.51
CA ASN A 34 -4.00 7.01 5.26
C ASN A 34 -3.97 7.85 6.56
N VAL A 35 -4.42 7.28 7.68
CA VAL A 35 -4.38 7.96 8.99
C VAL A 35 -2.94 8.25 9.41
N VAL A 36 -2.01 7.30 9.23
CA VAL A 36 -0.58 7.51 9.48
C VAL A 36 -0.05 8.67 8.65
N ASN A 37 -0.36 8.69 7.35
CA ASN A 37 0.06 9.78 6.47
C ASN A 37 -0.48 11.14 6.94
N ALA A 38 -1.77 11.22 7.28
CA ALA A 38 -2.39 12.43 7.80
C ALA A 38 -1.76 12.88 9.13
N CYS A 39 -1.54 11.96 10.07
CA CYS A 39 -0.85 12.26 11.33
C CYS A 39 0.54 12.83 11.09
N LYS A 40 1.34 12.23 10.19
CA LYS A 40 2.68 12.73 9.84
C LYS A 40 2.65 14.14 9.25
N ILE A 41 1.66 14.46 8.42
CA ILE A 41 1.45 15.83 7.92
C ILE A 41 1.11 16.77 9.09
N CYS A 42 0.15 16.42 9.93
CA CYS A 42 -0.24 17.24 11.08
C CYS A 42 0.93 17.49 12.05
N MET A 43 1.76 16.49 12.33
CA MET A 43 2.96 16.61 13.17
C MET A 43 3.98 17.62 12.63
N ARG A 44 4.01 17.85 11.31
CA ARG A 44 4.89 18.87 10.69
C ARG A 44 4.30 20.28 10.78
N LEU A 45 2.98 20.41 10.88
CA LEU A 45 2.27 21.69 10.83
C LEU A 45 1.95 22.24 12.22
N VAL A 46 1.71 21.38 13.21
CA VAL A 46 1.25 21.77 14.53
C VAL A 46 2.00 20.99 15.61
N SER A 47 2.60 21.70 16.56
CA SER A 47 3.25 21.12 17.74
C SER A 47 2.79 21.85 18.99
N THR A 48 1.87 21.23 19.73
CA THR A 48 1.45 21.68 21.07
C THR A 48 1.49 20.49 22.02
N PRO A 49 1.67 20.68 23.34
CA PRO A 49 1.70 19.57 24.30
C PRO A 49 0.48 18.66 24.20
N ARG A 50 -0.72 19.24 24.01
CA ARG A 50 -1.97 18.49 23.86
C ARG A 50 -1.98 17.61 22.60
N ILE A 51 -1.52 18.15 21.47
CA ILE A 51 -1.48 17.42 20.20
C ILE A 51 -0.40 16.33 20.23
N ASN A 52 0.76 16.63 20.82
CA ASN A 52 1.84 15.67 20.96
C ASN A 52 1.42 14.46 21.81
N ALA A 53 0.69 14.68 22.91
CA ALA A 53 0.13 13.60 23.71
C ALA A 53 -0.84 12.68 22.93
N VAL A 54 -1.62 13.23 21.99
CA VAL A 54 -2.48 12.42 21.10
C VAL A 54 -1.63 11.56 20.17
N PHE A 55 -0.57 12.12 19.58
CA PHE A 55 0.33 11.36 18.72
C PHE A 55 1.10 10.28 19.49
N ASP A 56 1.48 10.54 20.74
CA ASP A 56 2.13 9.55 21.59
C ASP A 56 1.21 8.37 21.90
N GLY A 57 -0.06 8.64 22.23
CA GLY A 57 -1.08 7.60 22.40
C GLY A 57 -1.28 6.77 21.13
N TYR A 58 -1.31 7.42 19.95
CA TYR A 58 -1.46 6.71 18.68
C TYR A 58 -0.23 5.89 18.31
N ARG A 59 0.99 6.40 18.55
CA ARG A 59 2.24 5.64 18.39
C ARG A 59 2.26 4.41 19.29
N ASN A 60 1.86 4.54 20.54
CA ASN A 60 1.75 3.39 21.45
C ASN A 60 0.76 2.34 20.92
N TRP A 61 -0.42 2.79 20.47
CA TRP A 61 -1.41 1.89 19.89
C TRP A 61 -0.88 1.16 18.64
N LEU A 62 -0.22 1.87 17.72
CA LEU A 62 0.37 1.29 16.52
C LEU A 62 1.53 0.35 16.81
N SER A 63 2.32 0.61 17.85
CA SER A 63 3.39 -0.29 18.29
C SER A 63 2.81 -1.66 18.70
N LEU A 64 1.76 -1.65 19.51
CA LEU A 64 1.05 -2.86 19.91
C LEU A 64 0.35 -3.55 18.73
N TYR A 65 -0.22 -2.77 17.80
CA TYR A 65 -0.87 -3.32 16.61
C TYR A 65 0.14 -3.96 15.65
N ALA A 66 1.30 -3.35 15.45
CA ALA A 66 2.38 -3.89 14.62
C ALA A 66 2.93 -5.20 15.21
N ALA A 67 3.10 -5.26 16.54
CA ALA A 67 3.46 -6.50 17.23
C ALA A 67 2.38 -7.58 17.02
N TRP A 68 1.11 -7.24 17.23
CA TRP A 68 0.01 -8.17 17.00
C TRP A 68 -0.06 -8.66 15.54
N LEU A 69 0.15 -7.80 14.55
CA LEU A 69 0.19 -8.18 13.14
C LEU A 69 1.30 -9.19 12.85
N ARG A 70 2.49 -9.03 13.44
CA ARG A 70 3.62 -9.95 13.22
C ARG A 70 3.45 -11.28 13.95
N ASP A 71 2.95 -11.23 15.19
CA ASP A 71 3.08 -12.37 16.11
C ASP A 71 1.82 -13.23 16.21
N SER A 72 0.64 -12.66 15.91
CA SER A 72 -0.63 -13.39 15.99
C SER A 72 -0.79 -14.42 14.86
N ASP A 73 -1.55 -15.48 15.12
CA ASP A 73 -1.87 -16.49 14.10
C ASP A 73 -2.64 -15.89 12.92
N ILE A 74 -3.54 -14.93 13.19
CA ILE A 74 -4.30 -14.20 12.16
C ILE A 74 -3.35 -13.37 11.27
N GLY A 75 -2.41 -12.67 11.90
CA GLY A 75 -1.39 -11.87 11.21
C GLY A 75 -0.46 -12.73 10.35
N LYS A 76 0.08 -13.81 10.90
CA LYS A 76 0.90 -14.79 10.15
C LYS A 76 0.13 -15.42 8.99
N ALA A 77 -1.16 -15.71 9.19
CA ALA A 77 -2.01 -16.27 8.14
C ALA A 77 -2.24 -15.30 6.97
N VAL A 78 -2.40 -13.99 7.24
CA VAL A 78 -2.58 -12.99 6.17
C VAL A 78 -1.28 -12.67 5.45
N ALA A 79 -0.15 -12.71 6.17
CA ALA A 79 1.18 -12.36 5.66
C ALA A 79 1.67 -13.27 4.52
N THR A 80 1.01 -14.41 4.29
CA THR A 80 1.33 -15.39 3.25
C THR A 80 0.36 -15.37 2.06
N ARG A 81 -0.67 -14.50 2.09
CA ARG A 81 -1.69 -14.48 1.04
C ARG A 81 -1.14 -13.84 -0.24
N PRO A 82 -1.25 -14.50 -1.41
CA PRO A 82 -0.66 -14.02 -2.66
C PRO A 82 -1.49 -12.94 -3.37
N ASN A 83 -2.46 -12.34 -2.69
CA ASN A 83 -3.43 -11.40 -3.25
C ASN A 83 -3.48 -10.13 -2.38
N ASN A 84 -4.46 -9.27 -2.63
CA ASN A 84 -4.66 -8.00 -1.92
C ASN A 84 -4.58 -8.08 -0.39
N HIS A 85 -4.93 -9.21 0.22
CA HIS A 85 -4.79 -9.39 1.67
C HIS A 85 -3.33 -9.29 2.14
N GLY A 86 -2.40 -9.99 1.48
CA GLY A 86 -0.98 -9.93 1.82
C GLY A 86 -0.36 -8.57 1.51
N THR A 87 -0.81 -7.93 0.43
CA THR A 87 -0.41 -6.57 0.07
C THR A 87 -0.85 -5.55 1.12
N PHE A 88 -2.11 -5.58 1.56
CA PHE A 88 -2.59 -4.68 2.62
C PHE A 88 -1.98 -4.98 3.98
N TYR A 89 -1.61 -6.23 4.27
CA TYR A 89 -0.83 -6.55 5.47
C TYR A 89 0.51 -5.81 5.46
N ALA A 90 1.29 -5.95 4.38
CA ALA A 90 2.59 -5.29 4.26
C ALA A 90 2.47 -3.76 4.32
N ALA A 91 1.45 -3.19 3.64
CA ALA A 91 1.18 -1.76 3.67
C ALA A 91 0.87 -1.25 5.08
N GLN A 92 0.00 -1.94 5.83
CA GLN A 92 -0.37 -1.57 7.20
C GLN A 92 0.81 -1.70 8.17
N LEU A 93 1.55 -2.80 8.09
CA LEU A 93 2.70 -3.03 8.97
C LEU A 93 3.79 -1.99 8.74
N ALA A 94 4.19 -1.76 7.48
CA ALA A 94 5.21 -0.78 7.14
C ALA A 94 4.77 0.65 7.52
N ALA A 95 3.48 1.00 7.33
CA ALA A 95 2.96 2.30 7.77
C ALA A 95 3.01 2.46 9.31
N ALA A 96 2.65 1.43 10.06
CA ALA A 96 2.72 1.44 11.52
C ALA A 96 4.17 1.60 12.00
N GLU A 97 5.10 0.81 11.45
CA GLU A 97 6.54 0.88 11.73
C GLU A 97 7.10 2.29 11.44
N MET A 98 6.73 2.86 10.30
CA MET A 98 7.07 4.23 9.93
C MET A 98 6.52 5.30 10.90
N MET A 99 5.38 5.07 11.55
CA MET A 99 4.79 6.02 12.50
C MET A 99 5.43 5.92 13.89
N VAL A 100 5.82 4.73 14.32
CA VAL A 100 6.48 4.51 15.62
C VAL A 100 7.98 4.85 15.58
N GLY A 101 8.53 5.10 14.39
CA GLY A 101 9.92 5.48 14.18
C GLY A 101 10.86 4.30 13.87
N ASP A 102 10.30 3.11 13.62
CA ASP A 102 11.05 1.92 13.23
C ASP A 102 11.25 1.86 11.71
N THR A 103 12.13 2.72 11.19
CA THR A 103 12.42 2.79 9.75
C THR A 103 13.15 1.55 9.22
N THR A 104 13.89 0.84 10.09
CA THR A 104 14.55 -0.41 9.73
C THR A 104 13.54 -1.54 9.58
N GLY A 105 12.61 -1.69 10.52
CA GLY A 105 11.49 -2.62 10.43
C GLY A 105 10.65 -2.35 9.18
N ALA A 106 10.29 -1.08 8.93
CA ALA A 106 9.56 -0.69 7.73
C ALA A 106 10.29 -1.08 6.44
N ALA A 107 11.60 -0.85 6.36
CA ALA A 107 12.41 -1.24 5.21
C ALA A 107 12.41 -2.75 4.99
N ASN A 108 12.56 -3.53 6.07
CA ASN A 108 12.52 -4.99 6.02
C ASN A 108 11.14 -5.52 5.59
N THR A 109 10.06 -4.94 6.10
CA THR A 109 8.68 -5.28 5.72
C THR A 109 8.44 -5.06 4.23
N VAL A 110 8.82 -3.88 3.71
CA VAL A 110 8.68 -3.55 2.29
C VAL A 110 9.52 -4.49 1.42
N ALA A 111 10.80 -4.67 1.76
CA ALA A 111 11.72 -5.53 1.04
C ALA A 111 11.22 -6.98 1.00
N LYS A 112 10.78 -7.52 2.14
CA LYS A 112 10.21 -8.87 2.24
C LYS A 112 8.99 -9.04 1.34
N PHE A 113 8.07 -8.07 1.33
CA PHE A 113 6.90 -8.12 0.44
C PHE A 113 7.30 -8.21 -1.03
N PHE A 114 8.23 -7.36 -1.46
CA PHE A 114 8.69 -7.30 -2.84
C PHE A 114 9.53 -8.51 -3.27
N LYS A 115 10.16 -9.19 -2.30
CA LYS A 115 10.89 -10.44 -2.52
C LYS A 115 9.97 -11.67 -2.58
N ASP A 116 9.01 -11.76 -1.66
CA ASP A 116 8.32 -13.03 -1.40
C ASP A 116 6.93 -13.11 -2.04
N LEU A 117 6.18 -12.00 -2.10
CA LEU A 117 4.79 -11.99 -2.59
C LEU A 117 4.65 -11.31 -3.94
N PHE A 118 5.22 -10.11 -4.10
CA PHE A 118 5.11 -9.33 -5.34
C PHE A 118 5.47 -10.10 -6.62
N PRO A 119 6.51 -10.97 -6.65
CA PRO A 119 6.91 -11.65 -7.86
C PRO A 119 5.81 -12.51 -8.49
N GLU A 120 4.86 -12.98 -7.70
CA GLU A 120 3.74 -13.83 -8.12
C GLU A 120 2.46 -13.04 -8.46
N GLN A 121 2.36 -11.76 -8.07
CA GLN A 121 1.11 -11.02 -8.17
C GLN A 121 0.80 -10.50 -9.58
N LEU A 122 1.83 -10.16 -10.37
CA LEU A 122 1.66 -9.49 -11.66
C LEU A 122 2.15 -10.37 -12.81
N ALA A 123 1.25 -10.73 -13.72
CA ALA A 123 1.62 -11.33 -15.00
C ALA A 123 2.33 -10.30 -15.90
N ARG A 124 3.05 -10.77 -16.94
CA ARG A 124 3.80 -9.89 -17.87
C ARG A 124 2.98 -8.71 -18.41
N SER A 125 1.69 -8.92 -18.67
CA SER A 125 0.77 -7.89 -19.16
C SER A 125 0.44 -6.77 -18.16
N GLY A 126 0.75 -6.96 -16.88
CA GLY A 126 0.24 -6.13 -15.78
C GLY A 126 -1.04 -6.67 -15.12
N GLU A 127 -1.69 -7.66 -15.73
CA GLU A 127 -2.81 -8.36 -15.09
C GLU A 127 -2.42 -8.94 -13.72
N GLN A 128 -3.40 -8.99 -12.83
CA GLN A 128 -3.32 -9.49 -11.46
C GLN A 128 -4.17 -10.76 -11.33
N PRO A 129 -3.61 -11.97 -11.59
CA PRO A 129 -4.42 -13.19 -11.74
C PRO A 129 -5.26 -13.55 -10.52
N CYS A 130 -4.74 -13.32 -9.31
CA CYS A 130 -5.48 -13.58 -8.07
C CYS A 130 -6.69 -12.63 -7.86
N GLU A 131 -6.68 -11.46 -8.49
CA GLU A 131 -7.77 -10.49 -8.45
C GLU A 131 -8.74 -10.66 -9.62
N ALA A 132 -8.23 -11.09 -10.78
CA ALA A 132 -9.02 -11.32 -11.99
C ALA A 132 -10.08 -12.42 -11.83
N VAL A 133 -9.84 -13.41 -10.97
CA VAL A 133 -10.78 -14.53 -10.71
C VAL A 133 -11.93 -14.17 -9.76
N ARG A 134 -11.99 -12.92 -9.28
CA ARG A 134 -12.97 -12.49 -8.29
C ARG A 134 -14.27 -12.03 -8.95
N THR A 135 -15.33 -11.88 -8.15
CA THR A 135 -16.67 -11.49 -8.61
C THR A 135 -16.75 -10.07 -9.17
N ARG A 136 -15.80 -9.21 -8.79
CA ARG A 136 -15.68 -7.81 -9.21
C ARG A 136 -14.22 -7.52 -9.59
N PRO A 137 -13.74 -8.06 -10.71
CA PRO A 137 -12.32 -8.12 -10.99
C PRO A 137 -11.68 -6.73 -11.20
N LEU A 138 -12.38 -5.74 -11.76
CA LEU A 138 -11.83 -4.38 -11.82
C LEU A 138 -11.66 -3.80 -10.41
N HIS A 139 -12.67 -3.92 -9.55
CA HIS A 139 -12.59 -3.48 -8.17
C HIS A 139 -11.39 -4.09 -7.45
N TYR A 140 -11.21 -5.40 -7.52
CA TYR A 140 -10.10 -6.08 -6.83
C TYR A 140 -8.72 -5.72 -7.42
N ARG A 141 -8.62 -5.49 -8.73
CA ARG A 141 -7.38 -4.98 -9.35
C ARG A 141 -7.01 -3.58 -8.87
N CYS A 142 -7.96 -2.64 -8.87
CA CYS A 142 -7.68 -1.29 -8.31
C CYS A 142 -7.38 -1.41 -6.80
N PHE A 143 -8.11 -2.27 -6.07
CA PHE A 143 -7.94 -2.45 -4.61
C PHE A 143 -6.55 -2.97 -4.24
N ASN A 144 -6.00 -3.95 -4.97
CA ASN A 144 -4.62 -4.40 -4.73
C ASN A 144 -3.59 -3.33 -5.18
N LEU A 145 -3.84 -2.63 -6.29
CA LEU A 145 -2.99 -1.52 -6.75
C LEU A 145 -2.87 -0.40 -5.71
N GLU A 146 -3.94 -0.08 -4.98
CA GLU A 146 -3.93 0.88 -3.88
C GLU A 146 -2.84 0.52 -2.86
N ALA A 147 -2.81 -0.74 -2.43
CA ALA A 147 -1.83 -1.22 -1.46
C ALA A 147 -0.41 -1.32 -2.06
N LEU A 148 -0.25 -1.79 -3.30
CA LEU A 148 1.05 -1.82 -3.99
C LEU A 148 1.68 -0.42 -4.07
N ILE A 149 0.89 0.58 -4.45
CA ILE A 149 1.30 1.98 -4.53
C ILE A 149 1.65 2.52 -3.14
N ALA A 150 0.88 2.19 -2.10
CA ALA A 150 1.18 2.60 -0.74
C ALA A 150 2.54 2.07 -0.26
N ILE A 151 2.83 0.78 -0.50
CA ILE A 151 4.11 0.17 -0.15
C ILE A 151 5.25 0.84 -0.91
N ALA A 152 5.10 1.06 -2.23
CA ALA A 152 6.13 1.72 -3.04
C ALA A 152 6.40 3.17 -2.58
N LYS A 153 5.35 3.92 -2.20
CA LYS A 153 5.50 5.27 -1.60
C LYS A 153 6.19 5.24 -0.23
N ILE A 154 5.97 4.21 0.58
CA ILE A 154 6.73 4.03 1.82
C ILE A 154 8.21 3.77 1.49
N GLY A 155 8.48 2.97 0.45
CA GLY A 155 9.81 2.80 -0.14
C GLY A 155 10.48 4.12 -0.50
N ASP A 156 9.76 5.02 -1.20
CA ASP A 156 10.27 6.37 -1.53
C ASP A 156 10.68 7.14 -0.27
N GLN A 157 9.88 7.09 0.81
CA GLN A 157 10.21 7.74 2.09
C GLN A 157 11.46 7.17 2.77
N LEU A 158 11.80 5.92 2.45
CA LEU A 158 12.98 5.21 2.92
C LEU A 158 14.18 5.34 1.94
N GLY A 159 14.00 6.08 0.84
CA GLY A 159 15.03 6.25 -0.20
C GLY A 159 15.27 5.00 -1.06
N MET A 160 14.24 4.15 -1.23
CA MET A 160 14.30 2.89 -1.96
C MET A 160 13.27 2.86 -3.09
N ASP A 161 13.72 2.56 -4.31
CA ASP A 161 12.84 2.50 -5.48
C ASP A 161 12.28 1.10 -5.73
N PHE A 162 11.09 0.85 -5.18
CA PHE A 162 10.34 -0.39 -5.45
C PHE A 162 9.36 -0.27 -6.61
N TRP A 163 9.19 0.92 -7.20
CA TRP A 163 8.29 1.12 -8.33
C TRP A 163 8.76 0.35 -9.56
N ARG A 164 10.07 0.31 -9.77
CA ARG A 164 10.72 -0.32 -10.93
C ARG A 164 11.06 -1.79 -10.71
N LEU A 165 10.81 -2.34 -9.52
CA LEU A 165 11.06 -3.75 -9.26
C LEU A 165 10.09 -4.61 -10.08
N GLN A 166 10.63 -5.69 -10.65
CA GLN A 166 9.89 -6.55 -11.56
C GLN A 166 9.31 -7.76 -10.83
N SER A 167 8.12 -8.17 -11.25
CA SER A 167 7.61 -9.49 -10.94
C SER A 167 8.47 -10.56 -11.61
N LYS A 168 8.26 -11.84 -11.28
CA LYS A 168 8.99 -12.94 -11.96
C LYS A 168 8.68 -13.02 -13.46
N TYR A 169 7.66 -12.30 -13.93
CA TYR A 169 7.24 -12.23 -15.33
C TYR A 169 7.68 -10.93 -16.02
N GLY A 170 8.45 -10.08 -15.35
CA GLY A 170 8.99 -8.83 -15.89
C GLY A 170 8.03 -7.64 -15.80
N ALA A 171 6.94 -7.74 -15.03
CA ALA A 171 5.97 -6.65 -14.89
C ALA A 171 6.23 -5.82 -13.64
N THR A 172 6.08 -4.50 -13.76
CA THR A 172 6.16 -3.55 -12.64
C THR A 172 4.77 -3.05 -12.24
N ILE A 173 4.69 -2.23 -11.19
CA ILE A 173 3.46 -1.51 -10.83
C ILE A 173 2.93 -0.69 -12.01
N GLN A 174 3.82 -0.14 -12.87
CA GLN A 174 3.41 0.60 -14.06
C GLN A 174 2.59 -0.25 -15.02
N ASN A 175 3.02 -1.49 -15.26
CA ASN A 175 2.30 -2.41 -16.14
C ASN A 175 0.91 -2.70 -15.58
N ALA A 176 0.77 -2.88 -14.26
CA ALA A 176 -0.53 -3.10 -13.64
C ALA A 176 -1.46 -1.88 -13.75
N VAL A 177 -0.93 -0.66 -13.64
CA VAL A 177 -1.70 0.58 -13.90
C VAL A 177 -2.13 0.65 -15.37
N HIS A 178 -1.25 0.35 -16.32
CA HIS A 178 -1.62 0.30 -17.74
C HIS A 178 -2.69 -0.74 -18.03
N TYR A 179 -2.61 -1.89 -17.36
CA TYR A 179 -3.60 -2.94 -17.50
C TYR A 179 -5.00 -2.45 -17.08
N VAL A 180 -5.13 -1.87 -15.89
CA VAL A 180 -6.44 -1.37 -15.40
C VAL A 180 -6.97 -0.18 -16.21
N MET A 181 -6.11 0.62 -16.85
CA MET A 181 -6.55 1.67 -17.78
C MET A 181 -7.16 1.11 -19.07
N GLY A 182 -6.72 -0.07 -19.50
CA GLY A 182 -7.12 -0.67 -20.78
C GLY A 182 -8.27 -1.67 -20.69
N VAL A 183 -8.67 -2.11 -19.49
CA VAL A 183 -9.78 -3.05 -19.32
C VAL A 183 -11.14 -2.37 -19.41
N ASN A 184 -12.10 -3.03 -20.02
CA ASN A 184 -13.50 -2.61 -19.97
C ASN A 184 -14.04 -2.85 -18.54
N PRO A 185 -14.59 -1.83 -17.86
CA PRO A 185 -15.14 -1.97 -16.50
C PRO A 185 -16.32 -2.93 -16.38
N ASN A 186 -17.02 -3.25 -17.48
CA ASN A 186 -18.16 -4.17 -17.49
C ASN A 186 -19.24 -3.82 -16.44
N GLY A 187 -19.53 -2.52 -16.29
CA GLY A 187 -20.49 -2.00 -15.31
C GLY A 187 -19.94 -1.80 -13.88
N GLU A 188 -18.69 -2.16 -13.61
CA GLU A 188 -18.02 -1.83 -12.35
C GLU A 188 -17.62 -0.34 -12.28
N ASN A 189 -17.54 0.21 -11.07
CA ASN A 189 -17.00 1.56 -10.86
C ASN A 189 -15.47 1.57 -11.06
N ALA A 190 -14.99 2.38 -12.01
CA ALA A 190 -13.58 2.56 -12.32
C ALA A 190 -12.90 3.73 -11.56
N ASP A 191 -13.66 4.56 -10.84
CA ASP A 191 -13.13 5.75 -10.14
C ASP A 191 -11.88 5.49 -9.27
N PRO A 192 -11.78 4.37 -8.51
CA PRO A 192 -10.60 4.11 -7.69
C PRO A 192 -9.30 4.12 -8.49
N CYS A 193 -9.36 3.72 -9.76
CA CYS A 193 -8.19 3.67 -10.61
C CYS A 193 -7.63 5.05 -10.98
N PHE A 194 -8.40 6.15 -10.88
CA PHE A 194 -7.91 7.50 -11.20
C PHE A 194 -6.76 7.93 -10.28
N ALA A 195 -6.86 7.62 -8.99
CA ALA A 195 -5.80 7.91 -8.02
C ALA A 195 -4.50 7.14 -8.34
N HIS A 196 -4.63 5.92 -8.85
CA HIS A 196 -3.49 5.07 -9.23
C HIS A 196 -2.81 5.57 -10.50
N VAL A 197 -3.60 6.02 -11.49
CA VAL A 197 -3.08 6.67 -12.70
C VAL A 197 -2.35 7.97 -12.36
N ALA A 198 -2.90 8.80 -11.47
CA ALA A 198 -2.22 10.00 -11.00
C ALA A 198 -0.89 9.67 -10.27
N ALA A 199 -0.86 8.60 -9.47
CA ALA A 199 0.37 8.12 -8.83
C ALA A 199 1.42 7.67 -9.86
N ALA A 200 1.01 6.91 -10.88
CA ALA A 200 1.90 6.47 -11.94
C ALA A 200 2.46 7.65 -12.75
N ALA A 201 1.63 8.64 -13.09
CA ALA A 201 2.08 9.85 -13.79
C ALA A 201 3.15 10.61 -12.98
N ALA A 202 2.99 10.72 -11.67
CA ALA A 202 3.96 11.38 -10.80
C ALA A 202 5.32 10.66 -10.72
N VAL A 203 5.34 9.33 -10.85
CA VAL A 203 6.53 8.50 -10.69
C VAL A 203 7.25 8.21 -11.99
N TYR A 204 6.50 7.89 -13.04
CA TYR A 204 7.01 7.45 -14.34
C TYR A 204 7.04 8.58 -15.39
N GLY A 205 6.44 9.73 -15.09
CA GLY A 205 6.21 10.80 -16.07
C GLY A 205 5.08 10.47 -17.04
N ASP A 206 4.77 11.39 -17.95
CA ASP A 206 3.69 11.24 -18.93
C ASP A 206 4.09 11.79 -20.32
N PRO A 207 5.17 11.26 -20.94
CA PRO A 207 5.74 11.84 -22.15
C PRO A 207 4.83 11.73 -23.38
N ASP A 208 3.97 10.72 -23.44
CA ASP A 208 3.00 10.48 -24.51
C ASP A 208 1.58 11.02 -24.16
N GLY A 209 1.43 11.65 -22.99
CA GLY A 209 0.16 12.20 -22.52
C GLY A 209 -0.90 11.16 -22.18
N ARG A 210 -0.53 9.87 -22.08
CA ARG A 210 -1.49 8.78 -21.86
C ARG A 210 -2.23 8.89 -20.53
N TYR A 211 -1.54 9.31 -19.47
CA TYR A 211 -2.14 9.38 -18.14
C TYR A 211 -3.03 10.60 -18.01
N ALA A 212 -2.56 11.76 -18.47
CA ALA A 212 -3.35 12.98 -18.52
C ALA A 212 -4.58 12.82 -19.43
N GLY A 213 -4.43 12.17 -20.59
CA GLY A 213 -5.52 11.86 -21.51
C GLY A 213 -6.60 10.98 -20.86
N PHE A 214 -6.18 9.86 -20.25
CA PHE A 214 -7.09 8.96 -19.53
C PHE A 214 -7.85 9.68 -18.41
N LEU A 215 -7.14 10.45 -17.58
CA LEU A 215 -7.76 11.21 -16.49
C LEU A 215 -8.71 12.29 -17.01
N GLN A 216 -8.34 13.02 -18.06
CA GLN A 216 -9.18 14.07 -18.64
C GLN A 216 -10.47 13.52 -19.25
N GLU A 217 -10.40 12.33 -19.86
CA GLU A 217 -11.55 11.64 -20.44
C GLU A 217 -12.55 11.21 -19.36
N HIS A 218 -12.06 10.60 -18.27
CA HIS A 218 -12.90 9.97 -17.25
C HIS A 218 -13.26 10.92 -16.09
N ASN A 219 -12.43 11.93 -15.83
CA ASN A 219 -12.65 12.96 -14.83
C ASN A 219 -12.07 14.30 -15.30
N ARG A 220 -12.86 15.08 -16.04
CA ARG A 220 -12.42 16.36 -16.62
C ARG A 220 -11.85 17.35 -15.61
N GLY A 221 -12.28 17.26 -14.34
CA GLY A 221 -11.84 18.11 -13.23
C GLY A 221 -10.72 17.50 -12.39
N TYR A 222 -10.07 16.42 -12.83
CA TYR A 222 -9.16 15.63 -11.97
C TYR A 222 -8.07 16.47 -11.27
N LYS A 223 -7.61 17.56 -11.88
CA LYS A 223 -6.57 18.43 -11.31
C LYS A 223 -7.02 19.19 -10.04
N SER A 224 -8.31 19.31 -9.79
CA SER A 224 -8.88 19.87 -8.56
C SER A 224 -9.29 18.81 -7.53
N GLU A 225 -9.09 17.52 -7.84
CA GLU A 225 -9.51 16.44 -6.96
C GLU A 225 -8.50 16.17 -5.84
N PRO A 226 -8.95 15.82 -4.62
CA PRO A 226 -8.07 15.49 -3.50
C PRO A 226 -7.04 14.40 -3.83
N PHE A 227 -7.43 13.39 -4.62
CA PHE A 227 -6.52 12.31 -5.00
C PHE A 227 -5.35 12.80 -5.87
N TYR A 228 -5.55 13.84 -6.67
CA TYR A 228 -4.51 14.37 -7.54
C TYR A 228 -3.45 15.08 -6.71
N PHE A 229 -3.86 15.95 -5.79
CA PHE A 229 -2.95 16.62 -4.84
C PHE A 229 -2.17 15.62 -3.98
N ASN A 230 -2.82 14.55 -3.50
CA ASN A 230 -2.18 13.48 -2.73
C ASN A 230 -1.08 12.73 -3.50
N ASN A 231 -1.09 12.80 -4.84
CA ASN A 231 -0.11 12.14 -5.71
C ASN A 231 0.91 13.10 -6.33
N GLN A 232 0.74 14.41 -6.17
CA GLN A 232 1.58 15.44 -6.77
C GLN A 232 2.22 16.32 -5.69
N PRO A 233 3.04 15.76 -4.77
CA PRO A 233 3.60 16.53 -3.65
C PRO A 233 4.47 17.71 -4.12
N GLU A 234 5.04 17.63 -5.32
CA GLU A 234 5.82 18.74 -5.92
C GLU A 234 4.93 19.96 -6.25
N ALA A 235 3.63 19.77 -6.49
CA ALA A 235 2.69 20.86 -6.67
C ALA A 235 2.45 21.67 -5.37
N VAL A 236 2.92 21.18 -4.21
CA VAL A 236 2.82 21.84 -2.90
C VAL A 236 4.20 22.34 -2.41
N GLY A 237 5.21 22.41 -3.28
CA GLY A 237 6.42 23.21 -3.04
C GLY A 237 7.61 22.51 -2.39
N GLN A 238 7.64 21.17 -2.31
CA GLN A 238 8.87 20.43 -2.00
C GLN A 238 9.33 19.62 -3.22
N ARG A 239 10.33 20.16 -3.93
CA ARG A 239 11.12 19.39 -4.90
C ARG A 239 11.79 18.23 -4.16
N ARG A 240 11.71 17.01 -4.69
CA ARG A 240 12.60 15.93 -4.25
C ARG A 240 14.03 16.44 -4.42
N THR A 241 14.74 16.68 -3.32
CA THR A 241 16.21 16.72 -3.41
C THR A 241 16.62 15.36 -3.94
N LYS A 242 17.56 15.32 -4.91
CA LYS A 242 18.12 14.07 -5.41
C LYS A 242 18.87 13.37 -4.27
N GLN A 243 18.15 12.73 -3.34
CA GLN A 243 18.71 11.70 -2.50
C GLN A 243 19.22 10.62 -3.45
N GLN A 244 20.39 10.03 -3.15
CA GLN A 244 20.82 8.81 -3.81
C GLN A 244 19.78 7.74 -3.52
N VAL A 245 18.86 7.55 -4.46
CA VAL A 245 17.90 6.46 -4.43
C VAL A 245 18.70 5.20 -4.74
N ARG A 246 18.76 4.29 -3.77
CA ARG A 246 19.37 2.98 -4.00
C ARG A 246 18.41 2.14 -4.82
N SER A 247 18.94 1.29 -5.71
CA SER A 247 18.08 0.32 -6.38
C SER A 247 17.51 -0.65 -5.33
N ALA A 248 16.25 -1.05 -5.50
CA ALA A 248 15.67 -2.05 -4.60
C ALA A 248 16.43 -3.39 -4.66
N GLU A 249 17.05 -3.72 -5.80
CA GLU A 249 17.84 -4.94 -6.01
C GLU A 249 19.11 -4.97 -5.15
N GLU A 250 19.95 -3.92 -5.20
CA GLU A 250 21.13 -3.77 -4.34
C GLU A 250 20.75 -3.86 -2.85
N MET A 251 19.55 -3.36 -2.51
CA MET A 251 19.07 -3.37 -1.13
C MET A 251 18.55 -4.74 -0.68
N LEU A 252 17.81 -5.46 -1.53
CA LEU A 252 17.38 -6.84 -1.27
C LEU A 252 18.57 -7.75 -0.99
N GLU A 253 19.71 -7.49 -1.64
CA GLU A 253 20.98 -8.19 -1.39
C GLU A 253 21.67 -7.74 -0.09
N SER A 254 21.54 -6.46 0.28
CA SER A 254 22.19 -5.87 1.47
C SER A 254 21.48 -6.14 2.80
N ILE A 255 20.18 -6.45 2.77
CA ILE A 255 19.40 -6.74 3.97
C ILE A 255 19.83 -8.12 4.50
N LYS A 256 20.60 -8.12 5.59
CA LYS A 256 20.92 -9.33 6.35
C LYS A 256 19.63 -9.89 6.94
N PHE A 257 18.99 -10.76 6.18
CA PHE A 257 17.77 -11.41 6.63
C PHE A 257 18.15 -12.57 7.55
N GLU A 258 17.90 -12.42 8.85
CA GLU A 258 17.84 -13.58 9.74
C GLU A 258 16.49 -14.25 9.51
N CYS A 259 16.51 -15.50 9.09
CA CYS A 259 15.31 -16.32 9.06
C CYS A 259 14.79 -16.42 10.51
N PRO A 260 13.50 -16.18 10.78
CA PRO A 260 12.94 -16.48 12.10
C PRO A 260 13.05 -17.97 12.44
#